data_AF-A0A8H7VWR1-F1
#
_entry.id   AF-A0A8H7VWR1-F1
#
_cell.length_a   1.000
_cell.length_b   1.000
_cell.length_c   1.000
_cell.angle_alpha   90.00
_cell.angle_beta   90.00
_cell.angle_gamma   90.00
#
_symmetry.space_group_name_H-M   'P 1'
#
loop_
_entity.id
_entity.type
_entity.pdbx_description
1 polymer ?
#
loop_
_entity_poly.entity_id
_entity_poly.type
_entity_poly.pdbx_seq_one_letter_code
_entity_poly.pdbx_strand_id
1 'polypeptide(L)'
;MEDPSDNSLYILPPKYTPGTDLMSKLILNNDIVINIVVSAIIGDNTSNKYSTKPTEWPNFKRSNVLYCPLSLDNTSQELSAKDCFLVNKQTVSDHLENKPLEPLVALAHFLIEGKSALVNMEKEDDETIKKLYTIAKQIVSQEIVNEKTSTTAFEELYYHAINGLN
;
A
#
# COMPACT_ATOMS: atom_id res chain seq x y z
N MET A 1 -14.98 15.45 7.16
CA MET A 1 -13.77 15.80 7.93
C MET A 1 -13.72 14.77 9.06
N GLU A 2 -13.00 13.67 8.86
CA GLU A 2 -12.84 12.65 9.91
C GLU A 2 -11.91 13.23 10.99
N ASP A 3 -12.31 13.10 12.25
CA ASP A 3 -11.52 13.57 13.39
C ASP A 3 -10.23 12.74 13.49
N PRO A 4 -9.03 13.35 13.43
CA PRO A 4 -7.77 12.64 13.58
C PRO A 4 -7.64 11.88 14.91
N SER A 5 -8.47 12.19 15.92
CA SER A 5 -8.53 11.45 17.19
C SER A 5 -9.02 9.99 17.02
N ASP A 6 -9.84 9.70 16.00
CA ASP A 6 -10.41 8.37 15.74
C ASP A 6 -9.38 7.38 15.14
N ASN A 7 -8.25 7.87 14.66
CA ASN A 7 -7.21 6.99 14.13
C ASN A 7 -6.39 6.28 15.21
N SER A 8 -6.30 6.87 16.41
CA SER A 8 -5.50 6.33 17.52
C SER A 8 -6.14 5.10 18.16
N LEU A 9 -7.47 5.04 18.16
CA LEU A 9 -8.27 3.94 18.71
C LEU A 9 -8.58 2.85 17.68
N TYR A 10 -8.39 3.13 16.40
CA TYR A 10 -8.67 2.18 15.33
C TYR A 10 -7.57 1.12 15.23
N ILE A 11 -7.99 -0.14 15.19
CA ILE A 11 -7.09 -1.30 15.06
C ILE A 11 -7.36 -1.95 13.71
N LEU A 12 -6.33 -2.04 12.87
CA LEU A 12 -6.39 -2.76 11.61
C LEU A 12 -6.67 -4.25 11.87
N PRO A 13 -7.61 -4.89 11.14
CA PRO A 13 -7.84 -6.32 11.25
C PRO A 13 -6.55 -7.11 10.97
N PRO A 14 -6.35 -8.31 11.57
CA PRO A 14 -5.10 -9.06 11.42
C PRO A 14 -4.66 -9.28 9.98
N LYS A 15 -5.59 -9.58 9.05
CA LYS A 15 -5.31 -9.76 7.62
C LYS A 15 -4.80 -8.49 6.91
N TYR A 16 -4.98 -7.33 7.51
CA TYR A 16 -4.57 -6.01 7.02
C TYR A 16 -3.50 -5.36 7.91
N THR A 17 -2.81 -6.14 8.72
CA THR A 17 -1.68 -5.61 9.50
C THR A 17 -0.58 -5.12 8.54
N PRO A 18 0.05 -3.95 8.77
CA PRO A 18 1.15 -3.48 7.94
C PRO A 18 2.26 -4.53 7.81
N GLY A 19 2.90 -4.61 6.64
CA GLY A 19 3.92 -5.62 6.37
C GLY A 19 3.41 -7.01 6.00
N THR A 20 2.13 -7.33 6.22
CA THR A 20 1.52 -8.56 5.68
C THR A 20 1.43 -8.49 4.16
N ASP A 21 1.37 -9.65 3.49
CA ASP A 21 1.30 -9.72 2.02
C ASP A 21 0.13 -8.91 1.46
N LEU A 22 -1.08 -9.07 2.03
CA LEU A 22 -2.28 -8.36 1.58
C LEU A 22 -2.17 -6.84 1.80
N MET A 23 -1.85 -6.40 3.01
CA MET A 23 -1.76 -4.97 3.31
C MET A 23 -0.65 -4.28 2.51
N SER A 24 0.50 -4.94 2.38
CA SER A 24 1.64 -4.40 1.61
C SER A 24 1.27 -4.23 0.14
N LYS A 25 0.58 -5.22 -0.46
CA LYS A 25 0.08 -5.10 -1.83
C LYS A 25 -0.89 -3.92 -1.99
N LEU A 26 -1.85 -3.77 -1.07
CA LEU A 26 -2.85 -2.71 -1.18
C LEU A 26 -2.23 -1.32 -0.96
N ILE A 27 -1.41 -1.14 0.07
CA ILE A 27 -0.84 0.16 0.40
C ILE A 27 0.18 0.63 -0.64
N LEU A 28 0.99 -0.27 -1.19
CA LEU A 28 1.95 0.06 -2.24
C LEU A 28 1.28 0.34 -3.59
N ASN A 29 0.01 0.02 -3.76
CA ASN A 29 -0.79 0.42 -4.92
C ASN A 29 -1.54 1.76 -4.71
N ASN A 30 -1.45 2.38 -3.53
CA ASN A 30 -2.10 3.66 -3.28
C ASN A 30 -1.30 4.82 -3.89
N ASP A 31 -1.94 5.69 -4.68
CA ASP A 31 -1.28 6.81 -5.39
C ASP A 31 -0.43 7.71 -4.49
N ILE A 32 -0.88 7.98 -3.26
CA ILE A 32 -0.12 8.80 -2.31
C ILE A 32 1.18 8.10 -1.91
N VAL A 33 1.12 6.78 -1.71
CA VAL A 33 2.26 5.96 -1.31
C VAL A 33 3.22 5.75 -2.48
N ILE A 34 2.70 5.58 -3.70
CA ILE A 34 3.50 5.58 -4.94
C ILE A 34 4.32 6.88 -5.01
N ASN A 35 3.67 8.03 -4.79
CA ASN A 35 4.35 9.32 -4.79
C ASN A 35 5.43 9.43 -3.71
N ILE A 36 5.20 8.87 -2.51
CA ILE A 36 6.22 8.81 -1.44
C ILE A 36 7.45 8.04 -1.92
N VAL A 37 7.26 6.83 -2.47
CA VAL A 37 8.37 5.98 -2.90
C VAL A 37 9.13 6.60 -4.07
N VAL A 38 8.41 7.02 -5.11
CA VAL A 38 9.03 7.54 -6.33
C VAL A 38 9.74 8.86 -6.07
N SER A 39 9.17 9.77 -5.28
CA SER A 39 9.83 11.04 -4.96
C SER A 39 11.10 10.84 -4.16
N ALA A 40 11.13 9.84 -3.26
CA ALA A 40 12.32 9.55 -2.48
C ALA A 40 13.47 8.96 -3.31
N ILE A 41 13.16 8.18 -4.36
CA ILE A 41 14.18 7.51 -5.18
C ILE A 41 14.63 8.38 -6.36
N ILE A 42 13.69 9.01 -7.06
CA ILE A 42 13.94 9.74 -8.31
C ILE A 42 14.08 11.25 -8.05
N GLY A 43 13.52 11.74 -6.95
CA GLY A 43 13.49 13.16 -6.58
C GLY A 43 12.19 13.87 -6.97
N ASP A 44 12.26 15.19 -6.94
CA ASP A 44 11.11 16.07 -7.16
C ASP A 44 10.48 15.96 -8.55
N ASN A 45 9.29 16.52 -8.72
CA ASN A 45 8.51 16.55 -9.97
C ASN A 45 8.03 15.17 -10.46
N THR A 46 7.89 14.18 -9.57
CA THR A 46 7.42 12.82 -9.89
C THR A 46 5.97 12.56 -9.47
N SER A 47 5.37 13.50 -8.73
CA SER A 47 4.00 13.41 -8.22
C SER A 47 2.99 13.14 -9.34
N ASN A 48 2.19 12.08 -9.16
CA ASN A 48 1.13 11.62 -10.06
C ASN A 48 1.62 11.29 -11.48
N LYS A 49 2.91 10.97 -11.65
CA LYS A 49 3.48 10.59 -12.95
C LYS A 49 3.74 9.10 -13.07
N TYR A 50 3.51 8.33 -12.02
CA TYR A 50 3.77 6.89 -11.98
C TYR A 50 2.53 6.14 -11.53
N SER A 51 2.39 4.92 -12.03
CA SER A 51 1.36 3.99 -11.57
C SER A 51 1.91 2.57 -11.50
N THR A 52 1.15 1.67 -10.89
CA THR A 52 1.51 0.26 -10.86
C THR A 52 1.24 -0.43 -12.19
N LYS A 53 2.05 -1.44 -12.51
CA LYS A 53 1.97 -2.24 -13.73
C LYS A 53 2.05 -3.74 -13.42
N PRO A 54 1.68 -4.62 -14.37
CA PRO A 54 1.82 -6.06 -14.19
C PRO A 54 3.23 -6.44 -13.73
N THR A 55 3.29 -7.35 -12.76
CA THR A 55 4.55 -7.74 -12.11
C THR A 55 5.00 -9.15 -12.47
N GLU A 56 4.34 -9.79 -13.42
CA GLU A 56 4.70 -11.10 -13.97
C GLU A 56 5.01 -10.92 -15.45
N TRP A 57 6.13 -11.48 -15.89
CA TRP A 57 6.59 -11.38 -17.27
C TRP A 57 6.70 -12.76 -17.92
N PRO A 58 6.62 -12.87 -19.27
CA PRO A 58 6.68 -14.15 -19.99
C PRO A 58 7.95 -14.99 -19.74
N ASN A 59 9.02 -14.37 -19.22
CA ASN A 59 10.29 -15.04 -18.89
C ASN A 59 10.32 -15.62 -17.46
N PHE A 60 9.16 -15.80 -16.82
CA PHE A 60 9.00 -16.29 -15.44
C PHE A 60 9.65 -15.41 -14.37
N LYS A 61 10.10 -14.20 -14.72
CA LYS A 61 10.47 -13.20 -13.71
C LYS A 61 9.22 -12.63 -13.10
N ARG A 62 9.33 -12.23 -11.82
CA ARG A 62 8.25 -11.59 -11.09
C ARG A 62 8.77 -10.57 -10.10
N SER A 63 7.94 -9.57 -9.82
CA SER A 63 8.10 -8.61 -8.72
C SER A 63 6.84 -8.60 -7.86
N ASN A 64 6.93 -8.05 -6.65
CA ASN A 64 5.75 -7.75 -5.85
C ASN A 64 5.03 -6.51 -6.36
N VAL A 65 5.79 -5.49 -6.77
CA VAL A 65 5.28 -4.19 -7.24
C VAL A 65 6.22 -3.66 -8.34
N LEU A 66 5.66 -3.00 -9.35
CA LEU A 66 6.39 -2.30 -10.39
C LEU A 66 5.75 -0.93 -10.61
N TYR A 67 6.51 0.14 -10.45
CA TYR A 67 6.08 1.49 -10.78
C TYR A 67 6.66 1.93 -12.12
N CYS A 68 5.79 2.37 -13.03
CA CYS A 68 6.18 2.87 -14.34
C CYS A 68 5.61 4.27 -14.59
N PRO A 69 6.33 5.13 -15.34
CA PRO A 69 5.79 6.41 -15.77
C PRO A 69 4.50 6.22 -16.55
N LEU A 70 3.51 7.09 -16.32
CA LEU A 70 2.23 7.10 -17.05
C LEU A 70 2.42 7.38 -18.55
N SER A 71 3.49 8.09 -18.91
CA SER A 71 3.83 8.39 -20.30
C SER A 71 4.40 7.20 -21.07
N LEU A 72 4.63 6.06 -20.40
CA LEU A 72 5.15 4.85 -21.04
C LEU A 72 3.97 3.97 -21.48
N ASP A 73 3.76 3.87 -22.79
CA ASP A 73 2.81 2.92 -23.36
C ASP A 73 3.26 1.48 -23.09
N ASN A 74 2.28 0.58 -22.93
CA ASN A 74 2.36 -0.80 -22.39
C ASN A 74 3.19 -1.79 -23.23
N THR A 75 4.34 -1.36 -23.72
CA THR A 75 5.27 -2.21 -24.44
C THR A 75 6.05 -3.04 -23.43
N SER A 76 6.11 -4.33 -23.71
CA SER A 76 6.79 -5.40 -22.98
C SER A 76 8.31 -5.20 -22.96
N GLN A 77 8.79 -4.06 -22.47
CA GLN A 77 10.21 -3.85 -22.27
C GLN A 77 10.63 -4.52 -20.97
N GLU A 78 11.61 -5.42 -21.09
CA GLU A 78 12.36 -5.92 -19.95
C GLU A 78 13.07 -4.73 -19.29
N LEU A 79 12.56 -4.32 -18.14
CA LEU A 79 13.18 -3.29 -17.32
C LEU A 79 14.21 -3.97 -16.42
N SER A 80 15.49 -3.60 -16.57
CA SER A 80 16.53 -3.95 -15.61
C SER A 80 16.65 -2.85 -14.57
N ALA A 81 16.70 -3.22 -13.28
CA ALA A 81 17.06 -2.28 -12.24
C ALA A 81 18.51 -1.81 -12.45
N LYS A 82 18.72 -0.49 -12.51
CA LYS A 82 20.06 0.10 -12.54
C LYS A 82 20.67 0.13 -11.14
N ASP A 83 19.85 0.43 -10.15
CA ASP A 83 20.21 0.52 -8.74
C ASP A 83 19.26 -0.33 -7.91
N CYS A 84 19.79 -0.93 -6.83
CA CYS A 84 19.03 -1.76 -5.90
C CYS A 84 19.25 -1.25 -4.47
N PHE A 85 18.15 -0.92 -3.79
CA PHE A 85 18.18 -0.49 -2.40
C PHE A 85 17.62 -1.59 -1.51
N LEU A 86 18.37 -1.97 -0.48
CA LEU A 86 17.88 -2.86 0.56
C LEU A 86 17.46 -2.03 1.77
N VAL A 87 16.18 -2.12 2.14
CA VAL A 87 15.64 -1.44 3.32
C VAL A 87 15.19 -2.49 4.32
N ASN A 88 15.77 -2.45 5.52
CA ASN A 88 15.44 -3.34 6.63
C ASN A 88 15.58 -2.59 7.97
N LYS A 89 15.27 -3.25 9.09
CA LYS A 89 15.31 -2.64 10.42
C LYS A 89 16.68 -2.00 10.74
N GLN A 90 17.77 -2.62 10.31
CA GLN A 90 19.12 -2.13 10.56
C GLN A 90 19.48 -0.91 9.70
N THR A 91 19.01 -0.84 8.46
CA THR A 91 19.32 0.30 7.58
C THR A 91 18.50 1.54 7.94
N VAL A 92 17.31 1.36 8.54
CA VAL A 92 16.44 2.47 8.94
C VAL A 92 16.70 2.98 10.34
N SER A 93 17.36 2.20 11.22
CA SER A 93 17.51 2.52 12.66
C SER A 93 18.02 3.94 12.90
N ASP A 94 19.09 4.31 12.20
CA ASP A 94 19.79 5.58 12.42
C ASP A 94 18.98 6.77 11.89
N HIS A 95 18.03 6.49 10.99
CA HIS A 95 17.14 7.49 10.41
C HIS A 95 15.87 7.70 11.24
N LEU A 96 15.60 6.84 12.23
CA LEU A 96 14.43 6.97 13.11
C LEU A 96 14.60 8.11 14.13
N GLU A 97 15.81 8.62 14.34
CA GLU A 97 16.04 9.75 15.25
C GLU A 97 15.58 11.08 14.67
N ASN A 98 15.44 11.17 13.35
CA ASN A 98 15.00 12.36 12.63
C ASN A 98 13.56 12.77 13.01
N LYS A 99 13.33 14.08 13.10
CA LYS A 99 12.00 14.66 13.34
C LYS A 99 11.80 15.87 12.42
N PRO A 100 10.86 15.81 11.45
CA PRO A 100 10.02 14.65 11.08
C PRO A 100 10.83 13.50 10.46
N LEU A 101 10.22 12.32 10.35
CA LEU A 101 10.82 11.21 9.60
C LEU A 101 10.82 11.54 8.09
N GLU A 102 11.86 11.10 7.40
CA GLU A 102 11.86 11.05 5.94
C GLU A 102 10.74 10.12 5.45
N PRO A 103 9.92 10.50 4.45
CA PRO A 103 8.73 9.74 4.08
C PRO A 103 8.96 8.27 3.73
N LEU A 104 10.07 7.95 3.06
CA LEU A 104 10.44 6.56 2.74
C LEU A 104 10.87 5.78 3.99
N VAL A 105 11.53 6.44 4.94
CA VAL A 105 11.89 5.85 6.24
C VAL A 105 10.63 5.57 7.05
N ALA A 106 9.67 6.51 7.08
CA ALA A 106 8.38 6.30 7.73
C ALA A 106 7.60 5.13 7.11
N LEU A 107 7.54 5.03 5.78
CA LEU A 107 6.91 3.90 5.09
C LEU A 107 7.59 2.57 5.42
N ALA A 108 8.93 2.53 5.39
CA ALA A 108 9.68 1.34 5.73
C ALA A 108 9.44 0.92 7.18
N HIS A 109 9.52 1.86 8.12
CA HIS A 109 9.26 1.64 9.54
C HIS A 109 7.85 1.10 9.78
N PHE A 110 6.84 1.70 9.15
CA PHE A 110 5.44 1.24 9.17
C PHE A 110 5.28 -0.22 8.71
N LEU A 111 5.90 -0.60 7.59
CA LEU A 111 5.83 -1.97 7.07
C LEU A 111 6.64 -2.98 7.91
N ILE A 112 7.79 -2.57 8.44
CA ILE A 112 8.70 -3.44 9.20
C ILE A 112 8.16 -3.73 10.61
N GLU A 113 7.70 -2.70 11.33
CA GLU A 113 7.18 -2.87 12.69
C GLU A 113 5.83 -3.60 12.72
N GLY A 114 5.04 -3.45 11.65
CA GLY A 114 3.86 -4.28 11.42
C GLY A 114 2.83 -4.20 12.56
N LYS A 115 2.67 -3.01 13.17
CA LYS A 115 1.69 -2.82 14.24
C LYS A 115 0.31 -2.58 13.65
N SER A 116 -0.71 -3.21 14.21
CA SER A 116 -2.09 -3.06 13.73
C SER A 116 -2.72 -1.73 14.15
N ALA A 117 -2.21 -1.09 15.21
CA ALA A 117 -2.76 0.13 15.77
C ALA A 117 -1.69 1.21 15.87
N LEU A 118 -2.05 2.44 15.50
CA LEU A 118 -1.17 3.60 15.56
C LEU A 118 -0.61 3.81 16.97
N VAL A 119 -1.44 3.61 18.01
CA VAL A 119 -1.03 3.78 19.42
C VAL A 119 0.11 2.86 19.87
N ASN A 120 0.31 1.74 19.15
CA ASN A 120 1.37 0.78 19.45
C ASN A 120 2.61 1.00 18.57
N MET A 121 2.59 2.03 17.72
CA MET A 121 3.65 2.33 16.77
C MET A 121 4.69 3.25 17.40
N GLU A 122 5.96 2.86 17.34
CA GLU A 122 7.03 3.80 17.64
C GLU A 122 6.97 4.94 16.61
N LYS A 123 7.05 6.20 17.08
CA LYS A 123 6.83 7.41 16.26
C LYS A 123 5.37 7.62 15.84
N GLU A 124 4.41 7.23 16.68
CA GLU A 124 2.98 7.52 16.50
C GLU A 124 2.66 9.02 16.32
N ASP A 125 3.54 9.90 16.81
CA ASP A 125 3.45 11.35 16.69
C ASP A 125 3.86 11.87 15.32
N ASP A 126 4.56 11.06 14.50
CA ASP A 126 5.00 11.43 13.16
C ASP A 126 3.82 11.54 12.17
N GLU A 127 3.79 12.65 11.44
CA GLU A 127 2.69 12.96 10.51
C GLU A 127 2.62 12.00 9.32
N THR A 128 3.76 11.48 8.85
CA THR A 128 3.76 10.49 7.76
C THR A 128 3.25 9.15 8.27
N ILE A 129 3.65 8.72 9.47
CA ILE A 129 3.12 7.51 10.11
C ILE A 129 1.60 7.61 10.29
N LYS A 130 1.09 8.71 10.86
CA LYS A 130 -0.36 8.94 11.00
C LYS A 130 -1.08 8.83 9.66
N LYS A 131 -0.52 9.47 8.62
CA LYS A 131 -1.07 9.46 7.26
C LYS A 131 -1.11 8.05 6.68
N LEU A 132 -0.08 7.22 6.88
CA LEU A 132 -0.06 5.83 6.44
C LEU A 132 -1.15 5.00 7.12
N TYR A 133 -1.39 5.18 8.43
CA TYR A 133 -2.51 4.52 9.12
C TYR A 133 -3.88 5.01 8.62
N THR A 134 -4.04 6.29 8.32
CA THR A 134 -5.27 6.82 7.70
C THR A 134 -5.54 6.16 6.36
N ILE A 135 -4.53 6.07 5.50
CA ILE A 135 -4.64 5.40 4.20
C ILE A 135 -4.98 3.93 4.39
N ALA A 136 -4.33 3.25 5.34
CA ALA A 136 -4.61 1.85 5.63
C ALA A 136 -6.06 1.62 6.08
N LYS A 137 -6.58 2.45 6.99
CA LYS A 137 -7.98 2.41 7.44
C LYS A 137 -8.96 2.62 6.29
N GLN A 138 -8.67 3.56 5.39
CA GLN A 138 -9.50 3.83 4.21
C GLN A 138 -9.53 2.64 3.25
N ILE A 139 -8.36 2.05 2.96
CA ILE A 139 -8.22 0.85 2.14
C ILE A 139 -9.06 -0.30 2.73
N VAL A 140 -8.89 -0.59 4.02
CA VAL A 140 -9.64 -1.67 4.69
C VAL A 140 -11.14 -1.44 4.63
N SER A 141 -11.58 -0.20 4.83
CA SER A 141 -13.01 0.15 4.75
C SER A 141 -13.58 -0.11 3.36
N GLN A 142 -12.83 0.19 2.30
CA GLN A 142 -13.22 -0.08 0.92
C GLN A 142 -13.26 -1.59 0.64
N GLU A 143 -12.24 -2.35 1.06
CA GLU A 143 -12.19 -3.79 0.84
C GLU A 143 -13.34 -4.54 1.52
N ILE A 144 -13.72 -4.12 2.74
CA ILE A 144 -14.87 -4.70 3.45
C ILE A 144 -16.18 -4.45 2.67
N VAL A 145 -16.32 -3.29 2.03
CA VAL A 145 -17.50 -2.97 1.19
C VAL A 145 -17.49 -3.79 -0.11
N ASN A 146 -16.32 -3.94 -0.74
CA ASN A 146 -16.13 -4.72 -1.96
C ASN A 146 -16.45 -6.21 -1.76
N GLU A 147 -15.97 -6.80 -0.66
CA GLU A 147 -16.25 -8.20 -0.28
C GLU A 147 -17.75 -8.44 -0.09
N LYS A 148 -18.46 -7.53 0.58
CA LYS A 148 -19.91 -7.63 0.79
C LYS A 148 -20.69 -7.55 -0.51
N THR A 149 -20.38 -6.55 -1.34
CA THR A 149 -21.04 -6.34 -2.65
C THR A 149 -20.86 -7.55 -3.56
N SER A 150 -19.66 -8.12 -3.60
CA SER A 150 -19.35 -9.31 -4.39
C SER A 150 -20.14 -10.54 -3.94
N THR A 151 -20.30 -10.69 -2.61
CA THR A 151 -21.08 -11.80 -2.04
C THR A 151 -22.56 -11.68 -2.40
N THR A 152 -23.15 -10.48 -2.25
CA THR A 152 -24.55 -10.23 -2.64
C THR A 152 -24.79 -10.48 -4.13
N ALA A 153 -23.90 -9.97 -5.00
CA ALA A 153 -24.03 -10.18 -6.44
C ALA A 153 -23.95 -11.68 -6.81
N PHE A 154 -23.09 -12.44 -6.13
CA PHE A 154 -23.00 -13.88 -6.34
C PHE A 154 -24.28 -14.61 -5.93
N GLU A 155 -24.85 -14.26 -4.77
CA GLU A 155 -26.12 -14.84 -4.28
C GLU A 155 -27.29 -14.56 -5.22
N GLU A 156 -27.39 -13.33 -5.75
CA GLU A 156 -28.39 -12.95 -6.75
C GLU A 156 -28.25 -13.77 -8.04
N LEU A 157 -27.03 -13.88 -8.58
CA LEU A 157 -26.76 -14.68 -9.78
C LEU A 157 -27.10 -16.15 -9.57
N TYR A 158 -26.74 -16.72 -8.42
CA TYR A 158 -27.06 -18.10 -8.07
C TYR A 158 -28.57 -18.33 -7.98
N TYR A 159 -29.29 -17.42 -7.33
CA TYR A 159 -30.75 -17.49 -7.24
C TYR A 159 -31.41 -17.43 -8.62
N HIS A 160 -30.95 -16.54 -9.51
CA HIS A 160 -31.46 -16.44 -10.88
C HIS A 160 -31.15 -17.68 -11.72
N ALA A 161 -29.95 -18.26 -11.58
CA ALA A 161 -29.57 -19.46 -12.31
C ALA A 161 -30.44 -20.68 -11.94
N ILE A 162 -30.80 -20.81 -10.67
CA ILE A 162 -31.63 -21.94 -10.19
C ILE A 162 -33.11 -21.74 -10.52
N ASN A 163 -33.64 -20.52 -10.36
CA ASN A 163 -35.07 -20.27 -10.53
C ASN A 163 -35.47 -19.89 -11.96
N GLY A 164 -34.52 -19.54 -12.83
CA GLY A 164 -34.74 -19.27 -14.25
C GLY A 164 -34.73 -20.52 -15.16
N LEU A 165 -34.61 -21.72 -14.59
CA LEU A 165 -34.61 -23.02 -15.28
C LEU A 165 -36.00 -23.70 -15.36
N ASN A 166 -37.08 -23.00 -14.96
CA ASN A 166 -38.46 -23.48 -15.06
C ASN A 166 -39.21 -22.82 -16.22
#